data_AF-A0A662RAR5-F1
#
_entry.id   AF-A0A662RAR5-F1
#
_cell.length_a   1.000
_cell.length_b   1.000
_cell.length_c   1.000
_cell.angle_alpha   90.00
_cell.angle_beta   90.00
_cell.angle_gamma   90.00
#
_symmetry.space_group_name_H-M   'P 1'
#
loop_
_entity.id
_entity.type
_entity.pdbx_description
1 polymer ?
#
loop_
_entity_poly.entity_id
_entity_poly.type
_entity_poly.pdbx_seq_one_letter_code
_entity_poly.pdbx_strand_id
1 'polypeptide(L)'
;MRVRRAMAVLAACILFLSPMMCVNGAEDTDVRELESYILKLVDTGKYEDAGRLYERIAIHHRNESDWGKASEYHLLAAGNFVKAERYEPAGASCINAGDCFYEMRDCDNASKYYLLGAENYKKSDQDYDDSWIEEKVRKCTEKSVISGLAIIGILFGMIKFAGKAALGLGFASVGKKGILTIAGIYFLIPLLMSVAIGAVREMLYEFIDRLFDFGIAFGAFQLMMALLLLTLGLYTIRKWKDKNDISKKTFLLMVIPCPVSLVTMFMTCAFFIIAGIDALKVGLLVGGVFSLFILGIMLAIQRFKLEKSPANLGTTMIFFGMLYLLSIVLIPAYLPLYDMAITIEGISSMDMINGSLFAAFMIFIGFLVERIKKVKNKEWTIKGA
;
A
#
# COMPACT_ATOMS: atom_id res chain seq x y z
N MET A 1 8.34 27.88 -14.44
CA MET A 1 7.31 27.10 -15.19
C MET A 1 7.57 25.59 -15.33
N ARG A 2 8.82 25.10 -15.44
CA ARG A 2 9.10 23.67 -15.71
C ARG A 2 9.05 22.72 -14.49
N VAL A 3 9.16 23.24 -13.26
CA VAL A 3 9.11 22.45 -12.00
C VAL A 3 7.69 22.18 -11.52
N ARG A 4 6.77 23.15 -11.70
CA ARG A 4 5.33 22.98 -11.44
C ARG A 4 4.71 21.85 -12.28
N ARG A 5 5.20 21.64 -13.51
CA ARG A 5 4.76 20.53 -14.37
C ARG A 5 5.36 19.18 -13.98
N ALA A 6 6.55 19.14 -13.37
CA ALA A 6 7.16 17.90 -12.90
C ALA A 6 6.49 17.38 -11.61
N MET A 7 6.16 18.27 -10.67
CA MET A 7 5.34 17.92 -9.51
C MET A 7 3.90 17.56 -9.91
N ALA A 8 3.32 18.22 -10.92
CA ALA A 8 2.00 17.85 -11.43
C ALA A 8 1.97 16.47 -12.11
N VAL A 9 3.06 16.05 -12.77
CA VAL A 9 3.15 14.69 -13.37
C VAL A 9 3.40 13.63 -12.30
N LEU A 10 4.21 13.91 -11.28
CA LEU A 10 4.40 13.01 -10.15
C LEU A 10 3.12 12.88 -9.29
N ALA A 11 2.38 13.98 -9.09
CA ALA A 11 1.07 13.97 -8.45
C ALA A 11 -0.02 13.30 -9.31
N ALA A 12 0.02 13.44 -10.64
CA ALA A 12 -0.89 12.75 -11.54
C ALA A 12 -0.63 11.23 -11.57
N CYS A 13 0.63 10.77 -11.51
CA CYS A 13 0.94 9.35 -11.40
C CYS A 13 0.51 8.73 -10.05
N ILE A 14 0.45 9.53 -8.98
CA ILE A 14 -0.07 9.11 -7.67
C ILE A 14 -1.61 9.10 -7.67
N LEU A 15 -2.27 9.99 -8.41
CA LEU A 15 -3.74 10.08 -8.52
C LEU A 15 -4.38 9.09 -9.51
N PHE A 16 -3.61 8.42 -10.37
CA PHE A 16 -4.13 7.40 -11.31
C PHE A 16 -4.18 5.98 -10.71
N LEU A 17 -3.80 5.80 -9.45
CA LEU A 17 -3.89 4.54 -8.72
C LEU A 17 -5.15 4.52 -7.84
N SER A 18 -6.32 4.28 -8.45
CA SER A 18 -7.52 3.59 -7.90
C SER A 18 -8.79 3.87 -8.74
N PRO A 19 -9.74 2.93 -8.90
CA PRO A 19 -9.57 1.50 -9.15
C PRO A 19 -10.11 1.13 -10.54
N MET A 20 -9.34 0.31 -11.26
CA MET A 20 -9.87 -0.48 -12.38
C MET A 20 -10.56 -1.70 -11.76
N MET A 21 -11.77 -1.49 -11.23
CA MET A 21 -12.70 -2.56 -10.86
C MET A 21 -13.53 -2.86 -12.09
N CYS A 22 -13.19 -3.93 -12.79
CA CYS A 22 -14.14 -4.72 -13.56
C CYS A 22 -13.45 -6.02 -13.96
N VAL A 23 -14.01 -7.14 -13.52
CA VAL A 23 -14.48 -8.25 -14.36
C VAL A 23 -14.60 -9.51 -13.50
N ASN A 24 -15.85 -9.99 -13.50
CA ASN A 24 -16.36 -11.26 -13.01
C ASN A 24 -15.71 -12.45 -13.71
N GLY A 25 -15.79 -13.62 -13.08
CA GLY A 25 -15.64 -14.87 -13.83
C GLY A 25 -15.45 -16.10 -12.98
N ALA A 26 -16.41 -16.40 -12.10
CA ALA A 26 -16.78 -17.75 -11.63
C ALA A 26 -17.70 -17.57 -10.42
N GLU A 27 -18.94 -17.12 -10.65
CA GLU A 27 -19.92 -17.02 -9.56
C GLU A 27 -20.95 -18.14 -9.71
N ASP A 28 -21.11 -18.80 -8.58
CA ASP A 28 -21.70 -20.08 -8.31
C ASP A 28 -23.11 -20.25 -8.88
N THR A 29 -23.33 -21.35 -9.61
CA THR A 29 -24.60 -21.63 -10.28
C THR A 29 -25.75 -21.79 -9.27
N ASP A 30 -25.41 -22.16 -8.02
CA ASP A 30 -26.34 -22.39 -6.92
C ASP A 30 -26.89 -21.07 -6.32
N VAL A 31 -26.04 -20.04 -6.18
CA VAL A 31 -26.46 -18.72 -5.63
C VAL A 31 -27.45 -18.02 -6.54
N ARG A 32 -27.24 -18.05 -7.87
CA ARG A 32 -28.16 -17.43 -8.84
C ARG A 32 -29.53 -18.10 -8.88
N GLU A 33 -29.59 -19.41 -8.67
CA GLU A 33 -30.85 -20.13 -8.60
C GLU A 33 -31.62 -19.77 -7.31
N LEU A 34 -30.90 -19.66 -6.18
CA LEU A 34 -31.43 -19.15 -4.92
C LEU A 34 -31.94 -17.71 -5.03
N GLU A 35 -31.23 -16.80 -5.66
CA GLU A 35 -31.69 -15.42 -5.89
C GLU A 35 -33.02 -15.37 -6.67
N SER A 36 -33.11 -16.15 -7.75
CA SER A 36 -34.33 -16.26 -8.55
C SER A 36 -35.51 -16.79 -7.74
N TYR A 37 -35.27 -17.75 -6.84
CA TYR A 37 -36.28 -18.25 -5.93
C TYR A 37 -36.70 -17.21 -4.88
N ILE A 38 -35.74 -16.46 -4.32
CA ILE A 38 -36.02 -15.40 -3.36
C ILE A 38 -36.89 -14.30 -3.97
N LEU A 39 -36.63 -13.88 -5.21
CA LEU A 39 -37.45 -12.89 -5.90
C LEU A 39 -38.92 -13.31 -5.99
N LYS A 40 -39.18 -14.60 -6.29
CA LYS A 40 -40.55 -15.15 -6.28
C LYS A 40 -41.21 -15.11 -4.89
N LEU A 41 -40.44 -15.31 -3.82
CA LEU A 41 -40.95 -15.20 -2.45
C LEU A 41 -41.30 -13.74 -2.12
N VAL A 42 -40.48 -12.79 -2.53
CA VAL A 42 -40.74 -11.36 -2.38
C VAL A 42 -42.00 -10.95 -3.14
N ASP A 43 -42.17 -11.41 -4.39
CA ASP A 43 -43.35 -11.13 -5.22
C ASP A 43 -44.64 -11.73 -4.64
N THR A 44 -44.53 -12.83 -3.90
CA THR A 44 -45.67 -13.47 -3.22
C THR A 44 -45.89 -12.95 -1.80
N GLY A 45 -45.15 -11.92 -1.38
CA GLY A 45 -45.27 -11.28 -0.06
C GLY A 45 -44.68 -12.10 1.10
N LYS A 46 -43.93 -13.17 0.81
CA LYS A 46 -43.26 -14.03 1.80
C LYS A 46 -41.92 -13.45 2.23
N TYR A 47 -41.94 -12.23 2.78
CA TYR A 47 -40.74 -11.48 3.11
C TYR A 47 -39.88 -12.16 4.20
N GLU A 48 -40.48 -12.83 5.19
CA GLU A 48 -39.71 -13.53 6.23
C GLU A 48 -38.86 -14.68 5.66
N ASP A 49 -39.44 -15.47 4.74
CA ASP A 49 -38.73 -16.56 4.08
C ASP A 49 -37.63 -16.05 3.14
N ALA A 50 -37.91 -14.95 2.42
CA ALA A 50 -36.91 -14.25 1.61
C ALA A 50 -35.73 -13.75 2.46
N GLY A 51 -36.01 -13.15 3.63
CA GLY A 51 -34.98 -12.68 4.56
C GLY A 51 -34.07 -13.80 5.06
N ARG A 52 -34.64 -14.95 5.43
CA ARG A 52 -33.86 -16.13 5.87
C ARG A 52 -32.93 -16.68 4.79
N LEU A 53 -33.38 -16.67 3.54
CA LEU A 53 -32.56 -17.16 2.43
C LEU A 53 -31.44 -16.18 2.09
N TYR A 54 -31.69 -14.88 2.11
CA TYR A 54 -30.64 -13.88 1.96
C TYR A 54 -29.58 -13.98 3.06
N GLU A 55 -29.96 -14.22 4.32
CA GLU A 55 -28.99 -14.49 5.40
C GLU A 55 -28.09 -15.69 5.11
N ARG A 56 -28.66 -16.77 4.55
CA ARG A 56 -27.88 -17.95 4.21
C ARG A 56 -26.84 -17.66 3.12
N ILE A 57 -27.22 -16.89 2.10
CA ILE A 57 -26.30 -16.45 1.04
C ILE A 57 -25.22 -15.52 1.63
N ALA A 58 -25.60 -14.61 2.53
CA ALA A 58 -24.67 -13.72 3.20
C ALA A 58 -23.60 -14.49 4.00
N ILE A 59 -24.01 -15.50 4.78
CA ILE A 59 -23.08 -16.37 5.53
C ILE A 59 -22.14 -17.14 4.59
N HIS A 60 -22.64 -17.61 3.45
CA HIS A 60 -21.81 -18.27 2.45
C HIS A 60 -20.67 -17.35 1.97
N HIS A 61 -21.00 -16.14 1.51
CA HIS A 61 -19.98 -15.15 1.12
C HIS A 61 -19.07 -14.72 2.28
N ARG A 62 -19.61 -14.63 3.49
CA ARG A 62 -18.83 -14.33 4.70
C ARG A 62 -17.75 -15.40 4.96
N ASN A 63 -18.10 -16.67 4.82
CA ASN A 63 -17.15 -17.78 4.98
C ASN A 63 -16.06 -17.78 3.91
N GLU A 64 -16.37 -17.30 2.71
CA GLU A 64 -15.41 -17.07 1.63
C GLU A 64 -14.59 -15.78 1.81
N SER A 65 -14.83 -15.02 2.89
CA SER A 65 -14.24 -13.70 3.13
C SER A 65 -14.59 -12.65 2.06
N ASP A 66 -15.68 -12.85 1.31
CA ASP A 66 -16.27 -11.83 0.43
C ASP A 66 -17.22 -10.94 1.25
N TRP A 67 -16.62 -10.12 2.11
CA TRP A 67 -17.32 -9.22 3.03
C TRP A 67 -18.21 -8.21 2.32
N GLY A 68 -17.86 -7.82 1.09
CA GLY A 68 -18.63 -6.90 0.28
C GLY A 68 -20.00 -7.49 -0.05
N LYS A 69 -20.02 -8.65 -0.72
CA LYS A 69 -21.28 -9.33 -1.05
C LYS A 69 -22.02 -9.81 0.19
N ALA A 70 -21.31 -10.33 1.20
CA ALA A 70 -21.92 -10.71 2.46
C ALA A 70 -22.70 -9.53 3.09
N SER A 71 -22.12 -8.34 3.10
CA SER A 71 -22.80 -7.14 3.62
C SER A 71 -24.06 -6.77 2.82
N GLU A 72 -24.01 -6.85 1.49
CA GLU A 72 -25.16 -6.57 0.63
C GLU A 72 -26.33 -7.52 0.91
N TYR A 73 -26.06 -8.82 1.01
CA TYR A 73 -27.09 -9.81 1.32
C TYR A 73 -27.62 -9.71 2.75
N HIS A 74 -26.78 -9.40 3.74
CA HIS A 74 -27.26 -9.09 5.10
C HIS A 74 -28.22 -7.89 5.09
N LEU A 75 -27.94 -6.84 4.30
CA LEU A 75 -28.83 -5.68 4.19
C LEU A 75 -30.14 -6.01 3.45
N LEU A 76 -30.08 -6.85 2.41
CA LEU A 76 -31.28 -7.37 1.74
C LEU A 76 -32.14 -8.21 2.69
N ALA A 77 -31.51 -9.03 3.54
CA ALA A 77 -32.20 -9.79 4.57
C ALA A 77 -32.89 -8.87 5.57
N ALA A 78 -32.16 -7.89 6.11
CA ALA A 78 -32.70 -6.90 7.04
C ALA A 78 -33.92 -6.17 6.48
N GLY A 79 -33.85 -5.70 5.23
CA GLY A 79 -34.95 -5.03 4.56
C GLY A 79 -36.21 -5.90 4.41
N ASN A 80 -36.03 -7.19 4.16
CA ASN A 80 -37.15 -8.14 4.09
C ASN A 80 -37.74 -8.44 5.48
N PHE A 81 -36.92 -8.57 6.51
CA PHE A 81 -37.40 -8.74 7.89
C PHE A 81 -38.17 -7.51 8.39
N VAL A 82 -37.75 -6.29 8.04
CA VAL A 82 -38.51 -5.06 8.34
C VAL A 82 -39.87 -5.08 7.65
N LYS A 83 -39.95 -5.49 6.37
CA LYS A 83 -41.23 -5.63 5.65
C LYS A 83 -42.14 -6.70 6.25
N ALA A 84 -41.56 -7.71 6.88
CA ALA A 84 -42.28 -8.75 7.62
C ALA A 84 -42.62 -8.34 9.07
N GLU A 85 -42.32 -7.11 9.48
CA GLU A 85 -42.47 -6.61 10.87
C GLU A 85 -41.69 -7.45 11.91
N ARG A 86 -40.62 -8.11 11.47
CA ARG A 86 -39.71 -8.91 12.31
C ARG A 86 -38.46 -8.07 12.64
N TYR A 87 -38.57 -7.18 13.62
CA TYR A 87 -37.47 -6.23 13.92
C TYR A 87 -36.25 -6.85 14.58
N GLU A 88 -36.42 -7.92 15.38
CA GLU A 88 -35.29 -8.62 16.00
C GLU A 88 -34.32 -9.26 14.97
N PRO A 89 -34.78 -10.08 14.01
CA PRO A 89 -33.89 -10.60 12.97
C PRO A 89 -33.42 -9.50 12.00
N ALA A 90 -34.19 -8.42 11.80
CA ALA A 90 -33.71 -7.27 11.05
C ALA A 90 -32.51 -6.59 11.75
N GLY A 91 -32.58 -6.43 13.08
CA GLY A 91 -31.50 -5.91 13.90
C GLY A 91 -30.24 -6.77 13.81
N ALA A 92 -30.40 -8.08 13.95
CA ALA A 92 -29.30 -9.05 13.80
C ALA A 92 -28.62 -8.95 12.42
N SER A 93 -29.40 -8.91 11.35
CA SER A 93 -28.87 -8.77 9.98
C SER A 93 -28.14 -7.44 9.76
N CYS A 94 -28.64 -6.32 10.32
CA CYS A 94 -27.93 -5.04 10.28
C CYS A 94 -26.60 -5.08 11.04
N ILE A 95 -26.55 -5.72 12.23
CA ILE A 95 -25.29 -5.89 12.97
C ILE A 95 -24.32 -6.77 12.19
N ASN A 96 -24.79 -7.86 11.57
CA ASN A 96 -23.95 -8.72 10.73
C ASN A 96 -23.39 -7.97 9.52
N ALA A 97 -24.18 -7.08 8.90
CA ALA A 97 -23.68 -6.18 7.86
C ALA A 97 -22.60 -5.24 8.43
N GLY A 98 -22.83 -4.66 9.62
CA GLY A 98 -21.85 -3.85 10.34
C GLY A 98 -20.54 -4.59 10.64
N ASP A 99 -20.62 -5.88 10.99
CA ASP A 99 -19.45 -6.76 11.16
C ASP A 99 -18.67 -6.92 9.85
N CYS A 100 -19.37 -7.10 8.73
CA CYS A 100 -18.72 -7.18 7.41
C CYS A 100 -17.99 -5.87 7.08
N PHE A 101 -18.60 -4.71 7.31
CA PHE A 101 -17.94 -3.41 7.13
C PHE A 101 -16.78 -3.18 8.09
N TYR A 102 -16.87 -3.69 9.33
CA TYR A 102 -15.79 -3.67 10.30
C TYR A 102 -14.57 -4.45 9.81
N GLU A 103 -14.78 -5.62 9.20
CA GLU A 103 -13.71 -6.41 8.60
C GLU A 103 -13.11 -5.73 7.36
N MET A 104 -13.94 -5.06 6.55
CA MET A 104 -13.49 -4.22 5.43
C MET A 104 -12.80 -2.92 5.85
N ARG A 105 -12.77 -2.58 7.16
CA ARG A 105 -12.24 -1.32 7.71
C ARG A 105 -13.00 -0.07 7.26
N ASP A 106 -14.23 -0.24 6.81
CA ASP A 106 -15.16 0.84 6.49
C ASP A 106 -15.97 1.20 7.74
N CYS A 107 -15.35 1.97 8.62
CA CYS A 107 -15.89 2.26 9.95
C CYS A 107 -17.13 3.16 9.91
N ASP A 108 -17.28 3.96 8.84
CA ASP A 108 -18.46 4.82 8.64
C ASP A 108 -19.70 3.95 8.36
N ASN A 109 -19.59 3.01 7.43
CA ASN A 109 -20.67 2.07 7.16
C ASN A 109 -20.88 1.08 8.32
N ALA A 110 -19.80 0.63 8.98
CA ALA A 110 -19.93 -0.22 10.18
C ALA A 110 -20.75 0.50 11.28
N SER A 111 -20.40 1.74 11.60
CA SER A 111 -21.12 2.57 12.57
C SER A 111 -22.59 2.73 12.18
N LYS A 112 -22.85 3.12 10.92
CA LYS A 112 -24.20 3.29 10.39
C LYS A 112 -25.06 2.04 10.59
N TYR A 113 -24.54 0.85 10.26
CA TYR A 113 -25.34 -0.38 10.33
C TYR A 113 -25.43 -0.97 11.73
N TYR A 114 -24.45 -0.74 12.61
CA TYR A 114 -24.61 -1.04 14.03
C TYR A 114 -25.73 -0.19 14.65
N LEU A 115 -25.75 1.12 14.37
CA LEU A 115 -26.83 2.01 14.85
C LEU A 115 -28.19 1.58 14.30
N LEU A 116 -28.28 1.29 13.01
CA LEU A 116 -29.52 0.79 12.40
C LEU A 116 -29.97 -0.56 13.00
N GLY A 117 -29.02 -1.42 13.36
CA GLY A 117 -29.28 -2.67 14.07
C GLY A 117 -29.89 -2.43 15.45
N ALA A 118 -29.25 -1.56 16.24
CA ALA A 118 -29.76 -1.15 17.55
C ALA A 118 -31.14 -0.48 17.47
N GLU A 119 -31.39 0.37 16.48
CA GLU A 119 -32.71 0.97 16.25
C GLU A 119 -33.80 -0.08 16.02
N ASN A 120 -33.49 -1.16 15.28
CA ASN A 120 -34.43 -2.26 15.08
C ASN A 120 -34.61 -3.11 16.35
N TYR A 121 -33.55 -3.37 17.12
CA TYR A 121 -33.70 -4.01 18.43
C TYR A 121 -34.55 -3.19 19.39
N LYS A 122 -34.39 -1.85 19.41
CA LYS A 122 -35.20 -0.94 20.24
C LYS A 122 -36.70 -0.94 19.92
N LYS A 123 -37.09 -1.37 18.71
CA LYS A 123 -38.51 -1.59 18.37
C LYS A 123 -39.10 -2.83 19.01
N SER A 124 -38.28 -3.83 19.32
CA SER A 124 -38.68 -5.07 20.01
C SER A 124 -38.48 -4.96 21.53
N ASP A 125 -37.39 -4.31 21.96
CA ASP A 125 -36.96 -4.15 23.34
C ASP A 125 -36.42 -2.73 23.56
N GLN A 126 -37.24 -1.86 24.16
CA GLN A 126 -36.90 -0.44 24.37
C GLN A 126 -35.66 -0.23 25.24
N ASP A 127 -35.31 -1.20 26.08
CA ASP A 127 -34.19 -1.13 27.02
C ASP A 127 -32.90 -1.73 26.43
N TYR A 128 -32.86 -2.01 25.12
CA TYR A 128 -31.68 -2.57 24.44
C TYR A 128 -30.45 -1.67 24.61
N ASP A 129 -29.38 -2.25 25.16
CA ASP A 129 -28.09 -1.61 25.38
C ASP A 129 -27.27 -1.52 24.07
N ASP A 130 -27.00 -0.29 23.65
CA ASP A 130 -26.21 0.04 22.46
C ASP A 130 -24.84 0.66 22.79
N SER A 131 -24.44 0.70 24.07
CA SER A 131 -23.16 1.32 24.48
C SER A 131 -21.93 0.63 23.86
N TRP A 132 -22.04 -0.65 23.51
CA TRP A 132 -20.98 -1.42 22.86
C TRP A 132 -20.62 -0.90 21.46
N ILE A 133 -21.54 -0.17 20.80
CA ILE A 133 -21.33 0.34 19.44
C ILE A 133 -20.19 1.36 19.42
N GLU A 134 -20.18 2.31 20.36
CA GLU A 134 -19.14 3.35 20.43
C GLU A 134 -17.75 2.73 20.60
N GLU A 135 -17.62 1.74 21.49
CA GLU A 135 -16.36 1.05 21.71
C GLU A 135 -15.91 0.28 20.45
N LYS A 136 -16.84 -0.40 19.78
CA LYS A 136 -16.55 -1.18 18.58
C LYS A 136 -16.15 -0.29 17.40
N VAL A 137 -16.83 0.85 17.21
CA VAL A 137 -16.50 1.85 16.18
C VAL A 137 -15.14 2.48 16.48
N ARG A 138 -14.85 2.87 17.73
CA ARG A 138 -13.53 3.38 18.12
C ARG A 138 -12.41 2.39 17.77
N LYS A 139 -12.59 1.12 18.14
CA LYS A 139 -11.66 0.03 17.79
C LYS A 139 -11.50 -0.14 16.27
N CYS A 140 -12.58 0.04 15.50
CA CYS A 140 -12.51 0.03 14.03
C CYS A 140 -11.63 1.17 13.52
N THR A 141 -11.87 2.40 13.98
CA THR A 141 -11.15 3.59 13.54
C THR A 141 -9.66 3.47 13.85
N GLU A 142 -9.30 3.01 15.05
CA GLU A 142 -7.90 2.77 15.43
C GLU A 142 -7.23 1.75 14.50
N LYS A 143 -7.89 0.62 14.23
CA LYS A 143 -7.38 -0.39 13.28
C LYS A 143 -7.26 0.16 11.86
N SER A 144 -8.25 0.92 11.39
CA SER A 144 -8.27 1.51 10.04
C SER A 144 -7.12 2.50 9.85
N VAL A 145 -6.84 3.35 10.85
CA VAL A 145 -5.71 4.28 10.83
C VAL A 145 -4.37 3.53 10.77
N ILE A 146 -4.19 2.49 11.57
CA ILE A 146 -2.96 1.67 11.56
C ILE A 146 -2.77 0.98 10.20
N SER A 147 -3.84 0.40 9.64
CA SER A 147 -3.81 -0.19 8.30
C SER A 147 -3.49 0.85 7.22
N GLY A 148 -4.07 2.05 7.29
CA GLY A 148 -3.78 3.14 6.37
C GLY A 148 -2.32 3.60 6.42
N LEU A 149 -1.78 3.79 7.63
CA LEU A 149 -0.36 4.11 7.81
C LEU A 149 0.55 2.99 7.29
N ALA A 150 0.19 1.73 7.49
CA ALA A 150 0.93 0.59 6.95
C ALA A 150 0.93 0.60 5.42
N ILE A 151 -0.22 0.82 4.77
CA ILE A 151 -0.34 0.91 3.31
C ILE A 151 0.51 2.07 2.77
N ILE A 152 0.44 3.25 3.39
CA ILE A 152 1.25 4.42 3.03
C ILE A 152 2.75 4.09 3.18
N GLY A 153 3.15 3.47 4.30
CA GLY A 153 4.52 3.05 4.55
C GLY A 153 5.03 2.06 3.50
N ILE A 154 4.19 1.09 3.11
CA ILE A 154 4.46 0.14 2.04
C ILE A 154 4.64 0.86 0.69
N LEU A 155 3.75 1.81 0.35
CA LEU A 155 3.85 2.61 -0.87
C LEU A 155 5.15 3.42 -0.94
N PHE A 156 5.52 4.10 0.16
CA PHE A 156 6.81 4.80 0.24
C PHE A 156 8.00 3.84 0.11
N GLY A 157 7.91 2.65 0.71
CA GLY A 157 8.88 1.57 0.54
C GLY A 157 9.03 1.21 -0.94
N MET A 158 7.93 0.93 -1.64
CA MET A 158 7.93 0.60 -3.06
C MET A 158 8.59 1.70 -3.91
N ILE A 159 8.25 2.96 -3.68
CA ILE A 159 8.84 4.10 -4.39
C ILE A 159 10.35 4.19 -4.12
N LYS A 160 10.78 4.03 -2.86
CA LYS A 160 12.21 4.02 -2.48
C LYS A 160 12.97 2.94 -3.25
N PHE A 161 12.44 1.72 -3.32
CA PHE A 161 13.13 0.60 -3.97
C PHE A 161 13.10 0.70 -5.50
N ALA A 162 11.96 1.06 -6.10
CA ALA A 162 11.86 1.31 -7.53
C ALA A 162 12.79 2.45 -7.96
N GLY A 163 12.87 3.51 -7.14
CA GLY A 163 13.77 4.65 -7.35
C GLY A 163 15.24 4.25 -7.35
N LYS A 164 15.66 3.35 -6.46
CA LYS A 164 17.04 2.81 -6.43
C LYS A 164 17.39 2.12 -7.74
N ALA A 165 16.55 1.19 -8.20
CA ALA A 165 16.77 0.44 -9.44
C ALA A 165 16.75 1.36 -10.67
N ALA A 166 15.79 2.29 -10.72
CA ALA A 166 15.64 3.23 -11.83
C ALA A 166 16.81 4.22 -11.93
N LEU A 167 17.28 4.78 -10.81
CA LEU A 167 18.42 5.70 -10.82
C LEU A 167 19.72 4.97 -11.18
N GLY A 168 19.90 3.73 -10.73
CA GLY A 168 21.04 2.90 -11.13
C GLY A 168 21.07 2.65 -12.63
N LEU A 169 19.91 2.35 -13.22
CA LEU A 169 19.75 2.21 -14.67
C LEU A 169 19.92 3.54 -15.44
N GLY A 170 19.45 4.64 -14.86
CA GLY A 170 19.44 5.96 -15.50
C GLY A 170 20.83 6.54 -15.70
N PHE A 171 21.69 6.37 -14.69
CA PHE A 171 23.08 6.84 -14.73
C PHE A 171 24.03 5.82 -15.36
N ALA A 172 23.67 4.54 -15.39
CA ALA A 172 24.42 3.55 -16.15
C ALA A 172 24.14 3.70 -17.66
N SER A 173 25.14 3.45 -18.50
CA SER A 173 25.03 3.46 -19.96
C SER A 173 24.36 2.17 -20.50
N VAL A 174 23.25 1.77 -19.88
CA VAL A 174 22.50 0.55 -20.24
C VAL A 174 21.56 0.85 -21.41
N GLY A 175 21.52 -0.05 -22.39
CA GLY A 175 20.62 0.06 -23.55
C GLY A 175 19.14 -0.16 -23.20
N LYS A 176 18.23 0.23 -24.10
CA LYS A 176 16.77 0.08 -23.92
C LYS A 176 16.34 -1.36 -23.57
N LYS A 177 17.02 -2.36 -24.15
CA LYS A 177 16.77 -3.79 -23.87
C LYS A 177 17.04 -4.14 -22.41
N GLY A 178 18.17 -3.68 -21.85
CA GLY A 178 18.53 -3.97 -20.45
C GLY A 178 17.56 -3.33 -19.46
N ILE A 179 17.08 -2.12 -19.75
CA ILE A 179 16.05 -1.44 -18.95
C ILE A 179 14.76 -2.27 -18.92
N LEU A 180 14.31 -2.74 -20.08
CA LEU A 180 13.11 -3.57 -20.18
C LEU A 180 13.28 -4.92 -19.47
N THR A 181 14.46 -5.54 -19.58
CA THR A 181 14.76 -6.79 -18.85
C THR A 181 14.67 -6.60 -17.35
N ILE A 182 15.24 -5.53 -16.80
CA ILE A 182 15.21 -5.28 -15.35
C ILE A 182 13.79 -4.95 -14.90
N ALA A 183 13.06 -4.09 -15.62
CA ALA A 183 11.67 -3.81 -15.30
C ALA A 183 10.82 -5.10 -15.34
N GLY A 184 11.08 -5.99 -16.30
CA GLY A 184 10.46 -7.31 -16.39
C GLY A 184 10.78 -8.22 -15.20
N ILE A 185 12.03 -8.22 -14.71
CA ILE A 185 12.40 -8.98 -13.50
C ILE A 185 11.66 -8.44 -12.27
N TYR A 186 11.60 -7.12 -12.10
CA TYR A 186 10.86 -6.49 -11.00
C TYR A 186 9.34 -6.68 -11.10
N PHE A 187 8.80 -6.92 -12.30
CA PHE A 187 7.41 -7.32 -12.52
C PHE A 187 7.18 -8.80 -12.17
N LEU A 188 8.10 -9.67 -12.60
CA LEU A 188 7.97 -11.12 -12.47
C LEU A 188 8.11 -11.59 -11.01
N ILE A 189 8.98 -10.97 -10.22
CA ILE A 189 9.22 -11.37 -8.83
C ILE A 189 7.93 -11.29 -7.97
N PRO A 190 7.23 -10.15 -7.88
CA PRO A 190 5.97 -10.07 -7.12
C PRO A 190 4.87 -10.99 -7.66
N LEU A 191 4.84 -11.22 -8.98
CA LEU A 191 3.90 -12.14 -9.61
C LEU A 191 4.12 -13.59 -9.16
N LEU A 192 5.37 -14.06 -9.15
CA LEU A 192 5.70 -15.39 -8.65
C LEU A 192 5.45 -15.51 -7.15
N MET A 193 5.81 -14.47 -6.38
CA MET A 193 5.56 -14.44 -4.93
C MET A 193 4.07 -14.49 -4.62
N SER A 194 3.22 -13.74 -5.33
CA SER A 194 1.79 -13.71 -5.06
C SER A 194 1.12 -15.05 -5.37
N VAL A 195 1.49 -15.69 -6.48
CA VAL A 195 1.01 -17.05 -6.81
C VAL A 195 1.44 -18.05 -5.74
N ALA A 196 2.69 -17.98 -5.26
CA ALA A 196 3.17 -18.84 -4.19
C ALA A 196 2.40 -18.62 -2.87
N ILE A 197 2.13 -17.36 -2.51
CA ILE A 197 1.33 -17.01 -1.32
C ILE A 197 -0.10 -17.54 -1.47
N GLY A 198 -0.71 -17.36 -2.65
CA GLY A 198 -2.06 -17.85 -2.94
C GLY A 198 -2.20 -19.36 -2.80
N ALA A 199 -1.18 -20.13 -3.21
CA ALA A 199 -1.17 -21.58 -3.10
C ALA A 199 -0.98 -22.10 -1.66
N VAL A 200 -0.44 -21.29 -0.76
CA VAL A 200 -0.06 -21.68 0.61
C VAL A 200 -0.66 -20.74 1.65
N ARG A 201 -1.93 -20.36 1.46
CA ARG A 201 -2.62 -19.37 2.31
C ARG A 201 -2.63 -19.78 3.79
N GLU A 202 -2.70 -21.08 4.10
CA GLU A 202 -2.72 -21.60 5.48
C GLU A 202 -1.39 -21.43 6.23
N MET A 203 -0.24 -21.56 5.56
CA MET A 203 1.07 -21.35 6.19
C MET A 203 1.53 -19.88 6.17
N LEU A 204 0.73 -18.97 5.61
CA LEU A 204 1.10 -17.57 5.46
C LEU A 204 1.30 -16.87 6.81
N TYR A 205 0.40 -17.12 7.77
CA TYR A 205 0.46 -16.50 9.08
C TYR A 205 1.67 -16.95 9.89
N GLU A 206 1.96 -18.26 9.91
CA GLU A 206 3.18 -18.79 10.55
C GLU A 206 4.45 -18.26 9.89
N PHE A 207 4.45 -18.10 8.57
CA PHE A 207 5.60 -17.55 7.86
C PHE A 207 5.81 -16.06 8.16
N ILE A 208 4.74 -15.27 8.22
CA ILE A 208 4.80 -13.85 8.60
C ILE A 208 5.34 -13.70 10.03
N ASP A 209 4.87 -14.52 10.96
CA ASP A 209 5.30 -14.49 12.36
C ASP A 209 6.80 -14.79 12.48
N ARG A 210 7.26 -15.87 11.83
CA ARG A 210 8.71 -16.17 11.74
C ARG A 210 9.49 -15.06 11.06
N LEU A 211 8.94 -14.40 10.04
CA LEU A 211 9.59 -13.31 9.34
C LEU A 211 9.78 -12.09 10.24
N PHE A 212 8.83 -11.81 11.15
CA PHE A 212 8.98 -10.77 12.16
C PHE A 212 10.03 -11.13 13.23
N ASP A 213 10.13 -12.39 13.64
CA ASP A 213 11.19 -12.88 14.54
C ASP A 213 12.60 -12.66 13.95
N PHE A 214 12.73 -12.70 12.62
CA PHE A 214 13.98 -12.38 11.93
C PHE A 214 14.30 -10.87 11.86
N GLY A 215 13.58 -10.00 12.58
CA GLY A 215 13.74 -8.54 12.56
C GLY A 215 15.19 -8.05 12.74
N ILE A 216 15.96 -8.67 13.66
CA ILE A 216 17.38 -8.34 13.87
C ILE A 216 18.22 -8.66 12.61
N ALA A 217 17.94 -9.79 11.97
CA ALA A 217 18.63 -10.18 10.73
C ALA A 217 18.31 -9.19 9.59
N PHE A 218 17.08 -8.70 9.47
CA PHE A 218 16.74 -7.64 8.53
C PHE A 218 17.51 -6.35 8.77
N GLY A 219 17.63 -5.94 10.03
CA GLY A 219 18.48 -4.81 10.42
C GLY A 219 19.93 -5.01 9.98
N ALA A 220 20.49 -6.20 10.19
CA ALA A 220 21.85 -6.54 9.78
C ALA A 220 22.04 -6.52 8.25
N PHE A 221 21.12 -7.10 7.47
CA PHE A 221 21.17 -7.05 6.01
C PHE A 221 21.08 -5.62 5.49
N GLN A 222 20.23 -4.80 6.10
CA GLN A 222 20.08 -3.40 5.73
C GLN A 222 21.34 -2.59 6.06
N LEU A 223 21.99 -2.87 7.20
CA LEU A 223 23.26 -2.26 7.58
C LEU A 223 24.37 -2.64 6.59
N MET A 224 24.47 -3.93 6.27
CA MET A 224 25.42 -4.44 5.29
C MET A 224 25.23 -3.76 3.93
N MET A 225 23.99 -3.64 3.45
CA MET A 225 23.68 -2.94 2.21
C MET A 225 24.00 -1.45 2.27
N ALA A 226 23.76 -0.79 3.41
CA ALA A 226 24.10 0.61 3.61
C ALA A 226 25.62 0.83 3.49
N LEU A 227 26.42 0.00 4.17
CA LEU A 227 27.87 0.05 4.13
C LEU A 227 28.42 -0.26 2.73
N LEU A 228 27.87 -1.26 2.04
CA LEU A 228 28.24 -1.59 0.65
C LEU A 228 27.95 -0.43 -0.31
N LEU A 229 26.79 0.22 -0.19
CA LEU A 229 26.43 1.35 -1.05
C LEU A 229 27.28 2.59 -0.76
N LEU A 230 27.60 2.86 0.50
CA LEU A 230 28.50 3.96 0.88
C LEU A 230 29.92 3.71 0.39
N THR A 231 30.47 2.52 0.63
CA THR A 231 31.84 2.17 0.22
C THR A 231 32.00 2.15 -1.30
N LEU A 232 31.09 1.52 -2.04
CA LEU A 232 31.13 1.50 -3.51
C LEU A 232 30.79 2.86 -4.12
N GLY A 233 29.91 3.65 -3.50
CA GLY A 233 29.62 5.01 -3.93
C GLY A 233 30.85 5.90 -3.86
N LEU A 234 31.55 5.91 -2.71
CA LEU A 234 32.81 6.63 -2.52
C LEU A 234 33.91 6.11 -3.45
N TYR A 235 34.02 4.80 -3.61
CA TYR A 235 34.99 4.16 -4.51
C TYR A 235 34.77 4.58 -5.97
N THR A 236 33.51 4.60 -6.42
CA THR A 236 33.13 5.01 -7.78
C THR A 236 33.50 6.47 -8.04
N ILE A 237 33.24 7.37 -7.09
CA ILE A 237 33.61 8.80 -7.21
C ILE A 237 35.13 8.96 -7.25
N ARG A 238 35.87 8.29 -6.35
CA ARG A 238 37.33 8.38 -6.28
C ARG A 238 37.98 7.91 -7.58
N LYS A 239 37.59 6.75 -8.09
CA LYS A 239 38.24 6.19 -9.28
C LYS A 239 37.82 6.85 -10.59
N TRP A 240 36.66 7.51 -10.61
CA TRP A 240 36.30 8.42 -11.69
C TRP A 240 37.22 9.64 -11.77
N LYS A 241 37.70 10.16 -10.63
CA LYS A 241 38.72 11.23 -10.58
C LYS A 241 40.02 10.79 -11.28
N ASP A 242 40.34 9.51 -11.21
CA ASP A 242 41.49 8.88 -11.88
C ASP A 242 41.18 8.47 -13.34
N LYS A 243 40.09 8.97 -13.93
CA LYS A 243 39.60 8.70 -15.31
C LYS A 243 39.27 7.23 -15.64
N ASN A 244 39.17 6.37 -14.64
CA ASN A 244 38.80 4.96 -14.82
C ASN A 244 37.29 4.75 -14.60
N ASP A 245 36.55 4.38 -15.65
CA ASP A 245 35.12 4.07 -15.55
C ASP A 245 34.88 2.64 -15.04
N ILE A 246 34.32 2.54 -13.83
CA ILE A 246 33.94 1.27 -13.19
C ILE A 246 32.43 1.18 -13.01
N SER A 247 31.68 2.12 -13.59
CA SER A 247 30.22 2.19 -13.43
C SER A 247 29.55 0.88 -13.86
N LYS A 248 30.10 0.19 -14.86
CA LYS A 248 29.63 -1.12 -15.32
C LYS A 248 29.74 -2.24 -14.27
N LYS A 249 30.59 -2.12 -13.26
CA LYS A 249 30.69 -3.10 -12.16
C LYS A 249 29.87 -2.65 -10.95
N THR A 250 29.85 -1.35 -10.65
CA THR A 250 29.16 -0.82 -9.46
C THR A 250 27.66 -0.60 -9.66
N PHE A 251 27.18 -0.42 -10.90
CA PHE A 251 25.73 -0.26 -11.16
C PHE A 251 24.92 -1.51 -10.79
N LEU A 252 25.52 -2.70 -10.88
CA LEU A 252 24.82 -3.95 -10.64
C LEU A 252 24.27 -4.02 -9.20
N LEU A 253 25.05 -3.56 -8.21
CA LEU A 253 24.62 -3.49 -6.82
C LEU A 253 23.41 -2.55 -6.62
N MET A 254 23.29 -1.54 -7.48
CA MET A 254 22.21 -0.56 -7.42
C MET A 254 20.92 -1.11 -8.03
N VAL A 255 21.03 -1.97 -9.03
CA VAL A 255 19.92 -2.53 -9.80
C VAL A 255 19.37 -3.82 -9.21
N ILE A 256 20.22 -4.67 -8.62
CA ILE A 256 19.79 -5.96 -8.07
C ILE A 256 18.80 -5.73 -6.91
N PRO A 257 17.65 -6.47 -6.90
CA PRO A 257 16.72 -6.43 -5.78
C PRO A 257 17.45 -6.90 -4.51
N CYS A 258 17.47 -6.04 -3.51
CA CYS A 258 18.05 -6.39 -2.21
C CYS A 258 17.08 -7.26 -1.39
N PRO A 259 17.56 -8.05 -0.41
CA PRO A 259 16.70 -8.86 0.44
C PRO A 259 15.54 -8.06 1.06
N VAL A 260 15.80 -6.82 1.49
CA VAL A 260 14.78 -5.94 2.07
C VAL A 260 13.66 -5.61 1.07
N SER A 261 13.99 -5.32 -0.20
CA SER A 261 12.97 -5.04 -1.21
C SER A 261 12.13 -6.27 -1.54
N LEU A 262 12.74 -7.46 -1.53
CA LEU A 262 12.02 -8.72 -1.73
C LEU A 262 11.00 -8.95 -0.61
N VAL A 263 11.37 -8.65 0.63
CA VAL A 263 10.45 -8.74 1.77
C VAL A 263 9.37 -7.68 1.72
N THR A 264 9.69 -6.44 1.33
CA THR A 264 8.64 -5.44 1.12
C THR A 264 7.65 -5.87 0.04
N MET A 265 8.12 -6.41 -1.09
CA MET A 265 7.25 -6.97 -2.14
C MET A 265 6.39 -8.11 -1.58
N PHE A 266 6.99 -9.05 -0.84
CA PHE A 266 6.29 -10.16 -0.21
C PHE A 266 5.19 -9.69 0.74
N MET A 267 5.53 -8.81 1.68
CA MET A 267 4.56 -8.25 2.64
C MET A 267 3.44 -7.51 1.93
N THR A 268 3.76 -6.73 0.88
CA THR A 268 2.75 -6.02 0.07
C THR A 268 1.79 -7.02 -0.56
N CYS A 269 2.31 -8.07 -1.20
CA CYS A 269 1.48 -9.11 -1.79
C CYS A 269 0.63 -9.83 -0.74
N ALA A 270 1.22 -10.20 0.41
CA ALA A 270 0.52 -10.85 1.49
C ALA A 270 -0.63 -9.99 2.03
N PHE A 271 -0.39 -8.70 2.30
CA PHE A 271 -1.42 -7.78 2.78
C PHE A 271 -2.60 -7.66 1.82
N PHE A 272 -2.34 -7.51 0.51
CA PHE A 272 -3.43 -7.42 -0.47
C PHE A 272 -4.19 -8.73 -0.65
N ILE A 273 -3.52 -9.88 -0.51
CA ILE A 273 -4.18 -11.21 -0.56
C ILE A 273 -5.06 -11.43 0.68
N ILE A 274 -4.57 -11.04 1.87
CA ILE A 274 -5.33 -11.07 3.12
C ILE A 274 -6.54 -10.12 3.03
N ALA A 275 -6.40 -8.99 2.35
CA ALA A 275 -7.51 -8.07 2.06
C ALA A 275 -8.55 -8.63 1.06
N GLY A 276 -8.45 -9.90 0.67
CA GLY A 276 -9.43 -10.59 -0.17
C GLY A 276 -9.19 -10.47 -1.68
N ILE A 277 -8.11 -9.82 -2.11
CA ILE A 277 -7.79 -9.73 -3.55
C ILE A 277 -7.16 -11.04 -4.02
N ASP A 278 -7.64 -11.54 -5.16
CA ASP A 278 -7.07 -12.73 -5.81
C ASP A 278 -5.55 -12.62 -6.02
N ALA A 279 -4.83 -13.70 -5.76
CA ALA A 279 -3.37 -13.74 -5.75
C ALA A 279 -2.74 -13.33 -7.10
N LEU A 280 -3.36 -13.69 -8.22
CA LEU A 280 -2.84 -13.34 -9.54
C LEU A 280 -3.02 -11.84 -9.79
N LYS A 281 -4.19 -11.30 -9.43
CA LYS A 281 -4.48 -9.86 -9.52
C LYS A 281 -3.51 -9.04 -8.67
N VAL A 282 -3.22 -9.47 -7.44
CA VAL A 282 -2.24 -8.80 -6.57
C VAL A 282 -0.86 -8.77 -7.18
N GLY A 283 -0.37 -9.90 -7.70
CA GLY A 283 0.94 -9.98 -8.33
C GLY A 283 1.07 -9.06 -9.54
N LEU A 284 0.04 -9.02 -10.39
CA LEU A 284 -0.02 -8.14 -11.54
C LEU A 284 -0.06 -6.66 -11.15
N LEU A 285 -0.79 -6.33 -10.08
CA LEU A 285 -0.87 -4.97 -9.54
C LEU A 285 0.46 -4.51 -8.97
N VAL A 286 1.04 -5.27 -8.02
CA VAL A 286 2.28 -4.90 -7.33
C VAL A 286 3.45 -4.88 -8.32
N GLY A 287 3.60 -5.93 -9.14
CA GLY A 287 4.62 -6.00 -10.18
C GLY A 287 4.46 -4.88 -11.21
N GLY A 288 3.22 -4.59 -11.62
CA GLY A 288 2.87 -3.51 -12.54
C GLY A 288 3.30 -2.15 -12.02
N VAL A 289 2.99 -1.85 -10.76
CA VAL A 289 3.40 -0.61 -10.08
C VAL A 289 4.93 -0.48 -10.10
N PHE A 290 5.68 -1.49 -9.68
CA PHE A 290 7.15 -1.44 -9.71
C PHE A 290 7.71 -1.18 -11.11
N SER A 291 7.22 -1.91 -12.12
CA SER A 291 7.67 -1.77 -13.50
C SER A 291 7.36 -0.37 -14.06
N LEU A 292 6.14 0.13 -13.84
CA LEU A 292 5.72 1.46 -14.26
C LEU A 292 6.52 2.57 -13.58
N PHE A 293 6.82 2.44 -12.29
CA PHE A 293 7.67 3.41 -11.59
C PHE A 293 9.10 3.40 -12.15
N ILE A 294 9.69 2.22 -12.41
CA ILE A 294 11.02 2.12 -12.99
C ILE A 294 11.05 2.78 -14.37
N LEU A 295 10.11 2.43 -15.25
CA LEU A 295 10.01 3.00 -16.60
C LEU A 295 9.72 4.51 -16.54
N GLY A 296 8.84 4.96 -15.65
CA GLY A 296 8.47 6.35 -15.46
C GLY A 296 9.65 7.22 -15.04
N ILE A 297 10.41 6.79 -14.02
CA ILE A 297 11.62 7.49 -13.56
C ILE A 297 12.67 7.50 -14.68
N MET A 298 12.83 6.40 -15.41
CA MET A 298 13.77 6.33 -16.53
C MET A 298 13.41 7.29 -17.67
N LEU A 299 12.13 7.35 -18.05
CA LEU A 299 11.63 8.31 -19.03
C LEU A 299 11.82 9.75 -18.55
N ALA A 300 11.62 10.02 -17.26
CA ALA A 300 11.88 11.32 -16.67
C ALA A 300 13.36 11.69 -16.81
N ILE A 301 14.29 10.81 -16.43
CA ILE A 301 15.74 11.03 -16.55
C ILE A 301 16.15 11.34 -18.00
N GLN A 302 15.62 10.57 -18.96
CA GLN A 302 15.86 10.80 -20.39
C GLN A 302 15.32 12.15 -20.85
N ARG A 303 14.10 12.51 -20.44
CA ARG A 303 13.45 13.77 -20.80
C ARG A 303 14.16 14.99 -20.22
N PHE A 304 14.74 14.86 -19.02
CA PHE A 304 15.50 15.92 -18.36
C PHE A 304 16.96 16.02 -18.80
N LYS A 305 17.42 15.14 -19.70
CA LYS A 305 18.81 15.10 -20.21
C LYS A 305 19.84 15.15 -19.08
N LEU A 306 19.60 14.40 -18.00
CA LEU A 306 20.55 14.32 -16.90
C LEU A 306 21.86 13.70 -17.40
N GLU A 307 22.99 14.31 -17.04
CA GLU A 307 24.31 13.82 -17.43
C GLU A 307 24.57 12.45 -16.82
N LYS A 308 24.84 11.47 -17.69
CA LYS A 308 25.21 10.12 -17.31
C LYS A 308 26.69 10.10 -16.94
N SER A 309 27.00 10.48 -15.72
CA SER A 309 28.36 10.45 -15.19
C SER A 309 28.51 9.41 -14.07
N PRO A 310 29.66 8.71 -13.99
CA PRO A 310 29.97 7.81 -12.88
C PRO A 310 29.94 8.52 -11.52
N ALA A 311 30.22 9.83 -11.50
CA ALA A 311 30.10 10.67 -10.32
C ALA A 311 28.64 10.77 -9.82
N ASN A 312 27.68 10.99 -10.72
CA ASN A 312 26.25 11.06 -10.36
C ASN A 312 25.74 9.70 -9.85
N LEU A 313 26.21 8.59 -10.44
CA LEU A 313 25.93 7.25 -9.95
C LEU A 313 26.45 7.08 -8.52
N GLY A 314 27.72 7.40 -8.27
CA GLY A 314 28.34 7.29 -6.94
C GLY A 314 27.65 8.15 -5.88
N THR A 315 27.30 9.40 -6.20
CA THR A 315 26.54 10.28 -5.29
C THR A 315 25.17 9.70 -4.96
N THR A 316 24.50 9.10 -5.95
CA THR A 316 23.21 8.46 -5.72
C THR A 316 23.33 7.21 -4.85
N MET A 317 24.40 6.41 -5.03
CA MET A 317 24.69 5.27 -4.15
C MET A 317 24.90 5.72 -2.70
N ILE A 318 25.66 6.80 -2.47
CA ILE A 318 25.85 7.37 -1.14
C ILE A 318 24.51 7.84 -0.54
N PHE A 319 23.68 8.52 -1.32
CA PHE A 319 22.35 8.95 -0.88
C PHE A 319 21.48 7.78 -0.40
N PHE A 320 21.37 6.70 -1.19
CA PHE A 320 20.62 5.52 -0.76
C PHE A 320 21.28 4.82 0.44
N GLY A 321 22.61 4.77 0.51
CA GLY A 321 23.33 4.25 1.67
C GLY A 321 22.99 5.01 2.95
N MET A 322 22.95 6.34 2.91
CA MET A 322 22.52 7.18 4.03
C MET A 322 21.03 6.95 4.38
N LEU A 323 20.14 6.82 3.40
CA LEU A 323 18.73 6.49 3.65
C LEU A 323 18.57 5.14 4.35
N TYR A 324 19.39 4.15 4.01
CA TYR A 324 19.37 2.86 4.71
C TYR A 324 19.88 2.97 6.14
N LEU A 325 20.96 3.73 6.40
CA LEU A 325 21.41 4.03 7.76
C LEU A 325 20.32 4.73 8.58
N LEU A 326 19.68 5.75 8.01
CA LEU A 326 18.59 6.47 8.65
C LEU A 326 17.43 5.52 9.01
N SER A 327 17.06 4.63 8.08
CA SER A 327 16.00 3.66 8.31
C SER A 327 16.35 2.69 9.47
N ILE A 328 17.62 2.29 9.62
CA ILE A 328 18.08 1.42 10.73
C ILE A 328 18.01 2.13 12.08
N VAL A 329 18.29 3.44 12.12
CA VAL A 329 18.18 4.23 13.36
C VAL A 329 16.70 4.46 13.72
N LEU A 330 15.85 4.69 12.73
CA LEU A 330 14.43 4.98 12.95
C LEU A 330 13.67 3.73 13.44
N ILE A 331 13.85 2.55 12.83
CA ILE A 331 13.03 1.36 13.15
C ILE A 331 13.05 1.00 14.66
N PRO A 332 14.22 0.82 15.32
CA PRO A 332 14.28 0.50 16.75
C PRO A 332 13.90 1.66 17.65
N ALA A 333 13.97 2.91 17.17
CA ALA A 333 13.53 4.07 17.95
C ALA A 333 11.99 4.14 18.04
N TYR A 334 11.27 3.58 17.06
CA TYR A 334 9.81 3.50 17.07
C TYR A 334 9.25 2.24 17.74
N LEU A 335 10.00 1.13 17.80
CA LEU A 335 9.51 -0.13 18.39
C LEU A 335 9.14 -0.02 19.89
N PRO A 336 9.94 0.60 20.78
CA PRO A 336 9.56 0.78 22.18
C PRO A 336 8.31 1.66 22.38
N LEU A 337 7.99 2.54 21.41
CA LEU A 337 6.79 3.36 21.46
C LEU A 337 5.51 2.56 21.16
N TYR A 338 5.64 1.39 20.52
CA TYR A 338 4.51 0.45 20.35
C TYR A 338 4.19 -0.31 21.64
N ASP A 339 5.20 -0.63 22.46
CA ASP A 339 5.02 -1.39 23.71
C ASP A 339 4.69 -0.50 24.92
N MET A 340 4.97 0.80 24.83
CA MET A 340 4.48 1.76 25.81
C MET A 340 3.01 2.03 25.51
N ALA A 341 2.12 1.51 26.36
CA ALA A 341 0.69 1.83 26.40
C ALA A 341 0.46 3.30 26.76
N ILE A 342 0.95 4.20 25.92
CA ILE A 342 0.51 5.58 25.87
C ILE A 342 -0.83 5.49 25.17
N THR A 343 -1.90 5.90 25.84
CA THR A 343 -3.11 6.36 25.16
C THR A 343 -2.67 7.50 24.26
N ILE A 344 -2.25 7.16 23.04
CA ILE A 344 -2.00 8.13 22.00
C ILE A 344 -3.38 8.69 21.73
N GLU A 345 -3.72 9.83 22.35
CA GLU A 345 -4.64 10.78 21.76
C GLU A 345 -4.16 10.89 20.31
N GLY A 346 -4.92 10.29 19.40
CA GLY A 346 -4.47 9.99 18.05
C GLY A 346 -3.71 11.19 17.51
N ILE A 347 -2.44 10.98 17.12
CA ILE A 347 -1.63 12.05 16.54
C ILE A 347 -2.50 12.69 15.48
N SER A 348 -2.89 13.94 15.72
CA SER A 348 -3.85 14.61 14.86
C SER A 348 -3.30 14.54 13.44
N SER A 349 -4.09 14.04 12.50
CA SER A 349 -3.67 13.92 11.09
C SER A 349 -3.12 15.25 10.57
N MET A 350 -3.59 16.37 11.14
CA MET A 350 -3.08 17.72 10.89
C MET A 350 -1.60 17.91 11.27
N ASP A 351 -1.14 17.33 12.39
CA ASP A 351 0.24 17.51 12.86
C ASP A 351 1.23 16.70 12.02
N MET A 352 0.85 15.50 11.57
CA MET A 352 1.62 14.74 10.58
C MET A 352 1.70 15.45 9.23
N ILE A 353 0.58 16.04 8.77
CA ILE A 353 0.54 16.83 7.54
C ILE A 353 1.43 18.07 7.67
N ASN A 354 1.37 18.77 8.80
CA ASN A 354 2.19 19.96 9.07
C ASN A 354 3.68 19.62 9.10
N GLY A 355 4.07 18.52 9.77
CA GLY A 355 5.45 18.04 9.78
C GLY A 355 5.94 17.66 8.38
N SER A 356 5.10 17.00 7.59
CA SER A 356 5.42 16.61 6.20
C SER A 356 5.54 17.81 5.27
N LEU A 357 4.64 18.80 5.41
CA LEU A 357 4.69 20.06 4.68
C LEU A 357 5.94 20.87 5.01
N PHE A 358 6.32 20.91 6.29
CA PHE A 358 7.55 21.57 6.74
C PHE A 358 8.80 20.91 6.13
N ALA A 359 8.87 19.58 6.13
CA ALA A 359 9.96 18.85 5.49
C ALA A 359 10.03 19.11 3.97
N ALA A 360 8.87 19.08 3.29
CA ALA A 360 8.79 19.40 1.85
C ALA A 360 9.22 20.84 1.55
N PHE A 361 8.85 21.79 2.42
CA PHE A 361 9.24 23.19 2.32
C PHE A 361 10.76 23.36 2.48
N MET A 362 11.37 22.69 3.46
CA MET A 362 12.83 22.69 3.66
C MET A 362 13.57 22.14 2.43
N ILE A 363 13.09 21.04 1.84
CA ILE A 363 13.66 20.47 0.61
C ILE A 363 13.51 21.46 -0.56
N PHE A 364 12.37 22.12 -0.67
CA PHE A 364 12.11 23.11 -1.72
C PHE A 364 13.00 24.36 -1.59
N ILE A 365 13.21 24.87 -0.36
CA ILE A 365 14.17 25.95 -0.10
C ILE A 365 15.58 25.52 -0.52
N GLY A 366 16.03 24.34 -0.10
CA GLY A 366 17.35 23.83 -0.49
C GLY A 366 17.54 23.81 -2.01
N PHE A 367 16.53 23.36 -2.74
CA PHE A 367 16.52 23.37 -4.21
C PHE A 367 16.54 24.80 -4.80
N LEU A 368 15.79 25.74 -4.23
CA LEU A 368 15.79 27.14 -4.67
C LEU A 368 17.15 27.81 -4.44
N VAL A 369 17.76 27.61 -3.27
CA VAL A 369 19.07 28.18 -2.91
C VAL A 369 20.14 27.70 -3.88
N GLU A 370 20.14 26.41 -4.24
CA GLU A 370 21.10 25.88 -5.21
C GLU A 370 20.89 26.45 -6.62
N ARG A 371 19.63 26.67 -7.03
CA ARG A 371 19.32 27.31 -8.32
C ARG A 371 19.77 28.76 -8.36
N ILE A 372 19.57 29.52 -7.28
CA ILE A 372 20.02 30.91 -7.19
C ILE A 372 21.55 30.97 -7.25
N LYS A 373 22.26 30.09 -6.53
CA LYS A 373 23.74 30.00 -6.61
C LYS A 373 24.23 29.72 -8.04
N LYS A 374 23.60 28.78 -8.77
CA LYS A 374 23.98 28.46 -10.16
C LYS A 374 23.72 29.61 -11.13
N VAL A 375 22.65 30.38 -10.95
CA VAL A 375 22.37 31.57 -11.78
C VAL A 375 23.40 32.66 -11.49
N LYS A 376 23.68 32.93 -10.20
CA LYS A 376 24.67 33.94 -9.80
C LYS A 376 26.06 33.60 -10.35
N ASN A 377 26.53 32.36 -10.22
CA ASN A 377 27.83 31.94 -10.78
C ASN A 377 27.91 32.08 -12.31
N LYS A 378 26.79 31.99 -13.03
CA LYS A 378 26.75 32.19 -14.48
C LYS A 378 26.83 33.66 -14.89
N GLU A 379 26.33 34.58 -14.06
CA GLU A 379 26.50 36.03 -14.27
C GLU A 379 27.94 36.49 -14.01
N TRP A 380 28.62 35.92 -13.01
CA TRP A 380 30.03 36.25 -12.72
C TRP A 380 30.98 35.79 -13.83
N THR A 381 30.74 34.65 -14.47
CA THR A 381 31.57 34.19 -15.61
C THR A 381 31.32 34.97 -16.91
N ILE A 382 30.17 35.63 -17.06
CA ILE A 382 29.85 36.46 -18.23
C ILE A 382 30.36 37.90 -18.05
N LYS A 383 30.50 38.39 -16.82
CA LYS A 383 31.05 39.73 -16.52
C LYS A 383 32.58 39.76 -16.34
N GLY A 384 33.23 38.60 -16.30
CA GLY A 384 34.69 38.46 -16.16
C GLY A 384 35.42 38.04 -17.44
N ALA A 385 34.71 37.95 -18.57
CA ALA A 385 35.24 37.82 -19.93
C ALA A 385 34.89 39.10 -20.68
#